data_AF-A0A7K3LDZ5-F1
#
_entry.id   AF-A0A7K3LDZ5-F1
#
_cell.length_a   1.000
_cell.length_b   1.000
_cell.length_c   1.000
_cell.angle_alpha   90.00
_cell.angle_beta   90.00
_cell.angle_gamma   90.00
#
_symmetry.space_group_name_H-M   'P 1'
#
loop_
_entity.id
_entity.type
_entity.pdbx_description
1 polymer ?
#
loop_
_entity_poly.entity_id
_entity_poly.type
_entity_poly.pdbx_seq_one_letter_code
_entity_poly.pdbx_strand_id
1 'polypeptide(L)' 'MKRRRAASQRLAILPCGCSDPWTHRPAPGGYAEAAQHLAACGLLAAPPATIAELREMWRNTETRELAGAIAAGWGVTADG' A
#
# COMPACT_ATOMS: atom_id res chain seq x y z
N MET A 1 -13.33 -10.57 11.02
CA MET A 1 -11.86 -10.81 11.04
C MET A 1 -11.35 -11.84 12.05
N LYS A 2 -11.91 -11.98 13.27
CA LYS A 2 -11.38 -12.92 14.31
C LYS A 2 -11.23 -14.39 13.86
N ARG A 3 -12.21 -14.95 13.14
CA ARG A 3 -12.15 -16.34 12.66
C ARG A 3 -11.02 -16.60 11.64
N ARG A 4 -10.70 -15.61 10.80
CA ARG A 4 -9.62 -15.73 9.79
C ARG A 4 -8.25 -15.73 10.46
N ARG A 5 -7.99 -14.79 11.37
CA ARG A 5 -6.74 -14.75 12.16
C ARG A 5 -6.49 -16.06 12.92
N ALA A 6 -7.53 -16.66 13.49
CA ALA A 6 -7.40 -17.92 14.22
C ALA A 6 -7.06 -19.12 13.31
N ALA A 7 -7.52 -19.12 12.05
CA ALA A 7 -7.16 -20.14 11.07
C ALA A 7 -5.71 -19.94 10.59
N SER A 8 -5.29 -18.70 10.34
CA SER A 8 -3.94 -18.38 9.89
C SER A 8 -2.86 -18.74 10.92
N GLN A 9 -3.13 -18.61 12.23
CA GLN A 9 -2.22 -19.01 13.30
C GLN A 9 -1.88 -20.52 13.32
N ARG A 10 -2.65 -21.36 12.63
CA ARG A 10 -2.41 -22.80 12.54
C ARG A 10 -1.61 -23.20 11.29
N LEU A 11 -1.36 -22.25 10.40
CA LEU A 11 -0.61 -22.49 9.17
C LEU A 11 0.89 -22.37 9.44
N ALA A 12 1.67 -23.21 8.76
CA ALA A 12 3.12 -23.07 8.76
C ALA A 12 3.51 -21.69 8.21
N ILE A 13 4.57 -21.10 8.78
CA ILE A 13 5.11 -19.83 8.33
C ILE A 13 5.59 -20.00 6.88
N LEU A 14 5.11 -19.14 5.99
CA LEU A 14 5.51 -19.13 4.59
C LEU A 14 6.99 -18.74 4.45
N PRO A 15 7.66 -19.07 3.34
CA PRO A 15 9.05 -18.69 3.10
C PRO A 15 9.32 -17.17 3.20
N CYS A 16 8.29 -16.34 3.01
CA CYS A 16 8.36 -14.89 3.19
C CYS A 16 8.30 -14.41 4.67
N GLY A 17 8.20 -15.33 5.63
CA GLY A 17 8.10 -15.05 7.06
C GLY A 17 6.68 -14.75 7.57
N CYS A 18 5.67 -14.80 6.70
CA CYS A 18 4.28 -14.54 7.07
C CYS A 18 3.55 -15.85 7.45
N SER A 19 2.82 -15.85 8.57
CA SER A 19 1.90 -16.95 8.94
C SER A 19 0.53 -16.83 8.26
N ASP A 20 0.15 -15.62 7.87
CA ASP A 20 -1.13 -15.38 7.19
C ASP A 20 -0.94 -15.37 5.67
N PRO A 21 -1.49 -16.35 4.94
CA PRO A 21 -1.34 -16.44 3.47
C PRO A 21 -2.08 -15.34 2.73
N TRP A 22 -2.93 -14.58 3.41
CA TRP A 22 -3.63 -13.41 2.87
C TRP A 22 -2.85 -12.11 3.12
N THR A 23 -1.71 -12.16 3.82
CA THR A 23 -0.84 -11.01 3.99
C THR A 23 -0.15 -10.71 2.66
N HIS A 24 -0.69 -9.73 1.95
CA HIS A 24 -0.01 -9.14 0.80
C HIS A 24 1.07 -8.19 1.31
N ARG A 25 2.34 -8.56 1.09
CA ARG A 25 3.48 -7.67 1.27
C ARG A 25 3.90 -7.21 -0.13
N PRO A 26 3.57 -5.98 -0.55
CA PRO A 26 4.02 -5.48 -1.84
C PRO A 26 5.55 -5.50 -1.88
N ALA A 27 6.11 -5.86 -3.03
CA ALA A 27 7.55 -5.71 -3.26
C ALA A 27 7.90 -4.22 -3.16
N PRO A 28 9.04 -3.86 -2.55
CA PRO A 28 9.44 -2.45 -2.45
C PRO A 28 9.50 -1.81 -3.85
N GLY A 29 8.93 -0.61 -3.97
CA GLY A 29 8.99 0.22 -5.18
C GLY A 29 7.82 0.06 -6.17
N GLY A 30 6.97 -0.97 -6.06
CA GLY A 30 5.88 -1.19 -7.03
C GLY A 30 4.64 -0.30 -6.85
N TYR A 31 4.53 0.39 -5.71
CA TYR A 31 3.34 1.19 -5.37
C TYR A 31 3.12 2.35 -6.34
N ALA A 32 4.18 3.04 -6.77
CA ALA A 32 4.08 4.20 -7.66
C ALA A 32 3.54 3.81 -9.05
N GLU A 33 4.07 2.75 -9.66
CA GLU A 33 3.59 2.24 -10.95
C GLU A 33 2.13 1.78 -10.87
N ALA A 34 1.78 1.04 -9.81
CA ALA A 34 0.40 0.59 -9.60
C ALA A 34 -0.55 1.80 -9.44
N ALA A 35 -0.13 2.82 -8.69
CA ALA A 35 -0.91 4.04 -8.51
C ALA A 35 -1.09 4.81 -9.83
N GLN A 36 -0.05 4.91 -10.65
CA GLN A 36 -0.13 5.54 -11.98
C GLN A 36 -1.06 4.76 -12.90
N HIS A 37 -0.98 3.43 -12.91
CA HIS A 37 -1.88 2.59 -13.70
C HIS A 37 -3.34 2.76 -13.28
N LEU A 38 -3.61 2.78 -11.97
CA LEU A 38 -4.97 3.02 -11.45
C LEU A 38 -5.47 4.42 -11.83
N ALA A 39 -4.62 5.44 -11.72
CA ALA A 39 -4.97 6.80 -12.12
C ALA A 39 -5.30 6.90 -13.62
N ALA A 40 -4.54 6.21 -14.48
CA ALA A 40 -4.83 6.12 -15.91
C ALA A 40 -6.18 5.44 -16.21
N CYS A 41 -6.62 4.54 -15.34
CA CYS A 41 -7.96 3.93 -15.38
C CYS A 41 -9.06 4.79 -14.72
N GLY A 42 -8.74 5.99 -14.23
CA GLY A 42 -9.67 6.85 -13.50
C GLY A 42 -10.00 6.37 -12.07
N LEU A 43 -9.17 5.48 -11.52
CA LEU A 43 -9.33 4.91 -10.18
C LEU A 43 -8.34 5.55 -9.20
N LEU A 44 -8.76 5.70 -7.95
CA LEU A 44 -7.87 6.13 -6.87
C LEU A 44 -7.16 4.92 -6.27
N ALA A 45 -5.84 5.00 -6.15
CA ALA A 45 -5.07 3.98 -5.43
C ALA A 45 -5.52 3.89 -3.96
N ALA A 46 -5.61 2.67 -3.44
CA ALA A 46 -5.81 2.42 -2.02
C ALA A 46 -4.64 3.02 -1.20
N PRO A 47 -4.84 3.38 0.09
CA PRO A 47 -3.76 3.96 0.86
C PRO A 47 -2.65 2.90 1.03
N PRO A 48 -1.37 3.30 0.93
CA PRO A 48 -0.27 2.37 1.06
C PRO A 48 -0.27 1.76 2.46
N ALA A 49 0.30 0.56 2.59
CA ALA A 49 0.39 -0.13 3.87
C ALA A 49 1.27 0.65 4.87
N THR A 50 2.18 1.49 4.38
CA THR A 50 3.01 2.40 5.18
C THR A 50 3.12 3.78 4.54
N ILE A 51 3.28 4.83 5.36
CA ILE A 51 3.53 6.21 4.87
C ILE A 51 4.84 6.32 4.06
N ALA A 52 5.77 5.36 4.19
CA ALA A 52 7.06 5.39 3.51
C ALA A 52 6.92 5.44 1.97
N GLU A 53 5.99 4.68 1.41
CA GLU A 53 5.72 4.64 -0.04
C GLU A 53 5.14 5.97 -0.53
N LEU A 54 4.25 6.58 0.26
CA LEU A 54 3.68 7.90 -0.02
C LEU A 54 4.74 9.00 0.06
N ARG A 55 5.65 8.95 1.05
CA ARG A 55 6.80 9.86 1.17
C ARG A 55 7.77 9.68 0.01
N GLU A 56 7.97 8.48 -0.47
CA GLU A 56 8.83 8.21 -1.64
C GLU A 56 8.24 8.83 -2.90
N MET A 57 6.94 8.62 -3.16
CA MET A 57 6.24 9.28 -4.27
C MET A 57 6.26 10.81 -4.14
N TRP A 58 6.18 11.35 -2.92
CA TRP A 58 6.24 12.80 -2.70
C TRP A 58 7.62 13.41 -3.03
N ARG A 59 8.70 12.64 -2.80
CA ARG A 59 10.06 13.08 -3.13
C ARG A 59 10.30 13.12 -4.63
N ASN A 60 9.71 12.21 -5.40
CA ASN A 60 9.82 12.21 -6.86
C ASN A 60 8.82 13.21 -7.48
N THR A 61 9.33 14.14 -8.28
CA THR A 61 8.55 15.21 -8.92
C THR A 61 7.43 14.66 -9.81
N GLU A 62 7.66 13.57 -10.54
CA GLU A 62 6.68 12.99 -11.48
C GLU A 62 5.48 12.38 -10.76
N THR A 63 5.67 11.89 -9.53
CA THR A 63 4.62 11.22 -8.75
C THR A 63 4.06 12.09 -7.64
N ARG A 64 4.56 13.32 -7.46
CA ARG A 64 4.19 14.19 -6.34
C ARG A 64 2.72 14.61 -6.37
N GLU A 65 2.21 14.98 -7.54
CA GLU A 65 0.80 15.38 -7.69
C GLU A 65 -0.13 14.19 -7.39
N LEU A 66 0.22 13.01 -7.90
CA LEU A 66 -0.51 11.77 -7.63
C LEU A 66 -0.47 11.40 -6.14
N ALA A 67 0.67 11.57 -5.48
CA ALA A 67 0.80 11.37 -4.04
C ALA A 67 -0.13 12.32 -3.25
N GLY A 68 -0.23 13.59 -3.65
CA GLY A 68 -1.15 14.55 -3.06
C GLY A 68 -2.62 14.17 -3.25
N ALA A 69 -3.00 13.73 -4.45
CA ALA A 69 -4.35 13.27 -4.75
C ALA A 69 -4.74 12.04 -3.91
N ILE A 70 -3.83 11.08 -3.74
CA ILE A 70 -4.04 9.89 -2.90
C ILE A 70 -4.20 10.29 -1.43
N ALA A 71 -3.31 11.13 -0.91
CA ALA A 71 -3.37 11.62 0.47
C ALA A 71 -4.69 12.35 0.75
N ALA A 72 -5.13 13.23 -0.15
CA ALA A 72 -6.38 13.95 -0.05
C ALA A 72 -7.60 13.02 -0.10
N GLY A 73 -7.61 12.06 -1.04
CA GLY A 73 -8.73 11.14 -1.21
C GLY A 73 -8.96 10.20 -0.02
N TRP A 74 -7.92 9.90 0.75
CA TRP A 74 -8.01 9.05 1.95
C TRP A 74 -7.98 9.82 3.27
N GLY A 75 -7.88 11.15 3.24
CA GLY A 75 -7.76 11.97 4.45
C GLY A 75 -6.48 11.70 5.24
N VAL A 76 -5.43 11.22 4.57
CA VAL A 76 -4.11 11.00 5.18
C VAL A 76 -3.35 12.32 5.09
N THR A 77 -3.49 13.18 6.11
CA THR A 77 -2.60 14.34 6.23
C THR A 77 -1.21 13.84 6.61
N ALA A 78 -0.20 14.27 5.85
CA ALA A 78 1.19 14.12 6.25
C ALA A 78 1.47 15.11 7.40
N ASP A 79 0.90 14.88 8.57
CA ASP A 79 1.36 15.56 9.78
C ASP A 79 2.74 15.00 10.14
N GLY A 80 3.68 15.94 10.32
CA GLY A 80 5.13 15.77 10.22
C GLY A 80 5.79 14.83 11.20
#